data_AF-A0A075D2Y6-F1
#
_entry.id   AF-A0A075D2Y6-F1
#
_cell.length_a   1.000
_cell.length_b   1.000
_cell.length_c   1.000
_cell.angle_alpha   90.00
_cell.angle_beta   90.00
_cell.angle_gamma   90.00
#
_symmetry.space_group_name_H-M   'P 1'
#
loop_
_entity.id
_entity.type
_entity.pdbx_description
1 polymer ?
#
loop_
_entity_poly.entity_id
_entity_poly.type
_entity_poly.pdbx_seq_one_letter_code
_entity_poly.pdbx_strand_id
1 'polypeptide(L)'
;FWLGGDFIKNDEPQGNQHFAPLKKTIPLVADAMRRVQDETAKAKLFSANITADDYREMIARGEFVLETFAENADHVAFLVDGYVAGPQAITTARRQFPNQYLHYHRAGHG
;
A
#
# COMPACT_ATOMS: atom_id res chain seq x y z
N PHE A 1 -11.40 -8.69 9.13
CA PHE A 1 -10.06 -9.25 9.42
C PHE A 1 -9.38 -8.54 10.60
N TRP A 2 -9.14 -7.22 10.55
CA TRP A 2 -8.38 -6.50 11.60
C TRP A 2 -8.94 -6.55 13.04
N LEU A 3 -10.20 -6.91 13.26
CA LEU A 3 -10.71 -7.20 14.61
C LEU A 3 -9.94 -8.34 15.31
N GLY A 4 -9.38 -9.28 14.54
CA GLY A 4 -8.59 -10.40 15.06
C GLY A 4 -7.15 -10.49 14.55
N GLY A 5 -6.83 -9.83 13.43
CA GLY A 5 -5.49 -9.85 12.83
C GLY A 5 -4.82 -8.47 12.80
N ASP A 6 -3.56 -8.43 12.38
CA ASP A 6 -2.73 -7.23 12.42
C ASP A 6 -2.49 -6.61 11.05
N PHE A 7 -2.32 -7.43 10.01
CA PHE A 7 -1.80 -6.99 8.73
C PHE A 7 -2.69 -7.43 7.56
N ILE A 8 -3.01 -6.49 6.67
CA ILE A 8 -3.68 -6.75 5.39
C ILE A 8 -2.79 -6.22 4.26
N LYS A 9 -2.71 -6.95 3.14
CA LYS A 9 -2.11 -6.46 1.90
C LYS A 9 -3.18 -6.32 0.82
N ASN A 10 -2.98 -5.42 -0.13
CA ASN A 10 -3.58 -5.59 -1.43
C ASN A 10 -3.15 -6.95 -2.02
N ASP A 11 -4.06 -7.59 -2.74
CA ASP A 11 -3.65 -8.65 -3.67
C ASP A 11 -2.91 -8.04 -4.87
N GLU A 12 -2.06 -8.79 -5.56
CA GLU A 12 -1.14 -8.18 -6.55
C GLU A 12 -1.79 -7.36 -7.66
N PRO A 13 -2.98 -7.70 -8.20
CA PRO A 13 -3.54 -6.92 -9.30
C PRO A 13 -4.33 -5.71 -8.80
N GLN A 14 -4.59 -5.56 -7.50
CA GLN A 14 -5.44 -4.50 -6.99
C GLN A 14 -4.72 -3.15 -7.06
N GLY A 15 -5.36 -2.15 -7.66
CA GLY A 15 -4.81 -0.80 -7.79
C GLY A 15 -5.89 0.23 -8.11
N ASN A 16 -6.04 0.57 -9.39
CA ASN A 16 -6.93 1.64 -9.85
C ASN A 16 -7.94 1.17 -10.92
N GLN A 17 -8.55 0.00 -10.73
CA GLN A 17 -9.58 -0.51 -11.62
C GLN A 17 -10.81 0.42 -11.65
N HIS A 18 -11.51 0.52 -12.78
CA HIS A 18 -12.69 1.40 -12.94
C HIS A 18 -13.79 1.17 -11.89
N PHE A 19 -13.99 -0.09 -11.48
CA PHE A 19 -14.99 -0.48 -10.47
C PHE A 19 -14.51 -0.30 -9.02
N ALA A 20 -13.21 -0.10 -8.80
CA ALA A 20 -12.63 0.13 -7.48
C ALA A 20 -11.50 1.19 -7.56
N PRO A 21 -11.82 2.46 -7.87
CA PRO A 21 -10.81 3.49 -8.07
C PRO A 21 -9.94 3.68 -6.83
N LEU A 22 -8.62 3.80 -7.00
CA LEU A 22 -7.65 3.89 -5.90
C LEU A 22 -8.00 5.03 -4.95
N LYS A 23 -8.33 6.21 -5.50
CA LYS A 23 -8.71 7.41 -4.74
C LYS A 23 -10.06 7.32 -4.02
N LYS A 24 -10.84 6.26 -4.25
CA LYS A 24 -12.04 5.94 -3.48
C LYS A 24 -11.77 4.82 -2.47
N THR A 25 -11.02 3.80 -2.86
CA THR A 25 -10.71 2.65 -2.02
C THR A 25 -9.80 3.02 -0.85
N ILE A 26 -8.69 3.72 -1.09
CA ILE A 26 -7.69 4.03 -0.06
C ILE A 26 -8.27 4.85 1.11
N PRO A 27 -9.08 5.91 0.89
CA PRO A 27 -9.76 6.60 1.99
C PRO A 27 -10.66 5.70 2.84
N LEU A 28 -11.35 4.74 2.22
CA LEU A 28 -12.20 3.79 2.93
C LEU A 28 -11.39 2.76 3.73
N VAL A 29 -10.21 2.37 3.24
CA VAL A 29 -9.27 1.51 3.99
C VAL A 29 -8.68 2.26 5.18
N ALA A 30 -8.27 3.52 5.01
CA ALA A 30 -7.78 4.37 6.10
C ALA A 30 -8.86 4.58 7.17
N ASP A 31 -10.11 4.81 6.76
CA ASP A 31 -11.25 4.89 7.68
C ASP A 31 -11.49 3.58 8.45
N ALA A 32 -11.47 2.45 7.75
CA ALA A 32 -11.59 1.14 8.39
C ALA A 32 -10.46 0.87 9.38
N MET A 33 -9.22 1.27 9.07
CA MET A 33 -8.09 1.17 9.99
C MET A 33 -8.35 1.99 11.26
N ARG A 34 -8.69 3.27 11.12
CA ARG A 34 -9.00 4.15 12.28
C ARG A 34 -10.08 3.53 13.16
N ARG A 35 -11.23 3.18 12.59
CA ARG A 35 -12.35 2.61 13.36
C ARG A 35 -11.97 1.35 14.13
N VAL A 36 -11.17 0.47 13.52
CA VAL A 36 -10.73 -0.77 14.21
C VAL A 36 -9.66 -0.48 15.26
N GLN A 37 -8.76 0.47 15.03
CA GLN A 37 -7.79 0.89 16.05
C GLN A 37 -8.48 1.53 17.26
N ASP A 38 -9.50 2.37 17.02
CA ASP A 38 -10.31 2.99 18.08
C ASP A 38 -11.04 1.93 18.91
N GLU A 39 -11.62 0.92 18.25
CA GLU A 39 -12.35 -0.16 18.92
C GLU A 39 -11.41 -1.09 19.72
N THR A 40 -10.22 -1.37 19.20
CA THR A 40 -9.35 -2.42 19.74
C THR A 40 -8.16 -1.91 20.54
N ALA A 41 -7.84 -0.62 20.46
CA ALA A 41 -6.62 0.01 20.97
C ALA A 41 -5.32 -0.68 20.49
N LYS A 42 -5.36 -1.38 19.36
CA LYS A 42 -4.23 -2.11 18.78
C LYS A 42 -3.88 -1.51 17.43
N ALA A 43 -2.59 -1.24 17.19
CA ALA A 43 -2.10 -0.83 15.89
C ALA A 43 -2.42 -1.88 14.81
N LYS A 44 -2.76 -1.41 13.61
CA LYS A 44 -3.09 -2.23 12.44
C LYS A 44 -2.26 -1.75 11.26
N LEU A 45 -1.90 -2.69 10.39
CA LEU A 45 -0.98 -2.46 9.28
C LEU A 45 -1.64 -2.76 7.94
N PHE A 46 -1.33 -1.94 6.94
CA PHE A 46 -1.78 -2.14 5.56
C PHE A 46 -0.64 -2.06 4.56
N SER A 47 -0.57 -3.00 3.62
CA SER A 47 0.39 -2.96 2.52
C SER A 47 -0.31 -2.58 1.22
N ALA A 48 -0.16 -1.33 0.82
CA ALA A 48 -0.77 -0.76 -0.38
C ALA A 48 0.03 -1.10 -1.63
N ASN A 49 -0.62 -1.61 -2.69
CA ASN A 49 0.04 -1.82 -3.98
C ASN A 49 0.26 -0.49 -4.70
N ILE A 50 1.53 -0.15 -4.95
CA ILE A 50 1.92 1.06 -5.70
C ILE A 50 2.54 0.72 -7.06
N THR A 51 2.51 -0.54 -7.49
CA THR A 51 3.11 -0.98 -8.75
C THR A 51 2.51 -0.26 -9.95
N ALA A 52 3.38 0.31 -10.78
CA ALA A 52 3.05 0.94 -12.05
C ALA A 52 4.31 1.01 -12.93
N ASP A 53 4.13 1.04 -14.25
CA ASP A 53 5.24 1.15 -15.21
C ASP A 53 5.91 2.54 -15.15
N ASP A 54 5.11 3.61 -15.03
CA ASP A 54 5.64 4.97 -14.87
C ASP A 54 6.03 5.19 -13.41
N TYR A 55 7.31 5.51 -13.17
CA TYR A 55 7.81 5.84 -11.83
C TYR A 55 7.03 7.00 -11.19
N ARG A 56 6.51 7.94 -12.00
CA ARG A 56 5.72 9.07 -11.49
C ARG A 56 4.39 8.60 -10.90
N GLU A 57 3.77 7.59 -11.51
CA GLU A 57 2.53 6.99 -10.99
C GLU A 57 2.81 6.26 -9.68
N MET A 58 3.94 5.54 -9.57
CA MET A 58 4.33 4.91 -8.29
C MET A 58 4.49 5.95 -7.17
N ILE A 59 5.17 7.07 -7.47
CA ILE A 59 5.37 8.16 -6.52
C ILE A 59 4.02 8.79 -6.15
N ALA A 60 3.19 9.12 -7.13
CA ALA A 60 1.88 9.73 -6.90
C ALA A 60 0.95 8.83 -6.06
N ARG A 61 0.97 7.51 -6.28
CA ARG A 61 0.24 6.55 -5.45
C ARG A 61 0.78 6.53 -4.02
N GLY A 62 2.10 6.45 -3.86
CA GLY A 62 2.73 6.43 -2.53
C GLY A 62 2.43 7.69 -1.73
N GLU A 63 2.62 8.87 -2.33
CA GLU A 63 2.31 10.16 -1.71
C GLU A 63 0.84 10.27 -1.32
N PHE A 64 -0.07 9.91 -2.23
CA PHE A 64 -1.51 9.93 -1.95
C PHE A 64 -1.88 8.98 -0.80
N VAL A 65 -1.29 7.78 -0.75
CA VAL A 65 -1.52 6.83 0.34
C VAL A 65 -1.03 7.42 1.68
N LEU A 66 0.19 7.94 1.77
CA LEU A 66 0.70 8.50 3.03
C LEU A 66 -0.09 9.73 3.48
N GLU A 67 -0.44 10.63 2.56
CA GLU A 67 -1.29 11.80 2.86
C GLU A 67 -2.66 11.36 3.39
N THR A 68 -3.27 10.33 2.78
CA THR A 68 -4.58 9.83 3.18
C THR A 68 -4.57 9.12 4.54
N PHE A 69 -3.50 8.37 4.86
CA PHE A 69 -3.37 7.69 6.14
C PHE A 69 -2.92 8.63 7.28
N ALA A 70 -2.34 9.79 6.95
CA ALA A 70 -2.02 10.88 7.86
C ALA A 70 -1.28 10.42 9.13
N GLU A 71 -1.89 10.52 10.31
CA GLU A 71 -1.30 10.08 11.58
C GLU A 71 -0.99 8.57 11.64
N ASN A 72 -1.56 7.77 10.73
CA ASN A 72 -1.28 6.34 10.57
C ASN A 72 -0.36 6.06 9.37
N ALA A 73 0.36 7.05 8.84
CA ALA A 73 1.23 6.86 7.68
C ALA A 73 2.38 5.87 7.95
N ASP A 74 2.85 5.74 9.18
CA ASP A 74 3.87 4.77 9.61
C ASP A 74 3.30 3.34 9.78
N HIS A 75 1.98 3.17 9.70
CA HIS A 75 1.32 1.87 9.67
C HIS A 75 1.19 1.30 8.24
N VAL A 76 1.72 1.99 7.24
CA VAL A 76 1.63 1.61 5.84
C VAL A 76 2.94 0.96 5.36
N ALA A 77 2.80 -0.14 4.63
CA ALA A 77 3.84 -0.71 3.80
C ALA A 77 3.53 -0.48 2.32
N PHE A 78 4.56 -0.43 1.47
CA PHE A 78 4.38 -0.38 0.03
C PHE A 78 4.68 -1.72 -0.62
N LEU A 79 3.65 -2.31 -1.23
CA LEU A 79 3.77 -3.49 -2.05
C LEU A 79 4.19 -3.11 -3.47
N VAL A 80 5.22 -3.77 -3.98
CA VAL A 80 5.68 -3.65 -5.36
C VAL A 80 5.90 -5.04 -5.95
N ASP A 81 5.30 -5.33 -7.10
CA ASP A 81 5.50 -6.57 -7.84
C ASP A 81 6.84 -6.56 -8.57
N GLY A 82 7.94 -6.72 -7.82
CA GLY A 82 9.30 -6.50 -8.31
C GLY A 82 9.75 -7.45 -9.40
N TYR A 83 9.12 -8.62 -9.55
CA TYR A 83 9.45 -9.54 -10.63
C TYR A 83 8.88 -9.07 -11.97
N VAL A 84 7.57 -8.79 -12.04
CA VAL A 84 6.92 -8.34 -13.29
C VAL A 84 7.18 -6.88 -13.63
N ALA A 85 7.28 -5.99 -12.64
CA ALA A 85 7.60 -4.56 -12.87
C ALA A 85 9.11 -4.29 -12.94
N GLY A 86 9.92 -5.25 -12.52
CA GLY A 86 11.38 -5.22 -12.59
C GLY A 86 12.10 -4.44 -11.47
N PRO A 87 13.44 -4.54 -11.40
CA PRO A 87 14.25 -3.95 -10.32
C PRO A 87 14.18 -2.42 -10.23
N GLN A 88 13.83 -1.76 -11.34
CA GLN A 88 13.66 -0.30 -11.36
C GLN A 88 12.49 0.14 -10.48
N ALA A 89 11.35 -0.55 -10.54
CA ALA A 89 10.18 -0.27 -9.70
C ALA A 89 10.51 -0.44 -8.20
N ILE A 90 11.24 -1.50 -7.85
CA ILE A 90 11.75 -1.73 -6.48
C ILE A 90 12.64 -0.58 -6.02
N THR A 91 13.54 -0.12 -6.88
CA THR A 91 14.47 0.97 -6.55
C THR A 91 13.76 2.31 -6.43
N THR A 92 12.75 2.58 -7.25
CA THR A 92 11.87 3.76 -7.14
C THR A 92 11.24 3.81 -5.75
N ALA A 93 10.56 2.75 -5.32
CA ALA A 93 9.94 2.70 -4.01
C ALA A 93 10.97 2.80 -2.87
N ARG A 94 12.09 2.06 -2.97
CA ARG A 94 13.16 2.05 -1.95
C ARG A 94 13.78 3.43 -1.71
N ARG A 95 13.99 4.20 -2.79
CA ARG A 95 14.68 5.50 -2.72
C ARG A 95 13.73 6.65 -2.43
N GLN A 96 12.51 6.63 -2.96
CA GLN A 96 11.54 7.68 -2.72
C GLN A 96 10.94 7.58 -1.31
N PHE A 97 10.67 6.37 -0.83
CA PHE A 97 9.99 6.13 0.44
C PHE A 97 10.85 5.30 1.42
N PRO A 98 12.05 5.77 1.79
CA PRO A 98 13.01 4.97 2.56
C PRO A 98 12.54 4.65 3.99
N ASN A 99 11.56 5.40 4.50
CA ASN A 99 11.00 5.23 5.85
C ASN A 99 9.76 4.31 5.86
N GLN A 100 9.30 3.85 4.70
CA GLN A 100 8.15 2.96 4.57
C GLN A 100 8.65 1.53 4.34
N TYR A 101 8.01 0.53 4.96
CA TYR A 101 8.39 -0.86 4.75
C TYR A 101 8.16 -1.25 3.28
N LEU A 102 9.22 -1.69 2.60
CA LEU A 102 9.16 -2.12 1.20
C LEU A 102 8.84 -3.62 1.11
N HIS A 103 7.61 -3.92 0.72
CA HIS A 103 7.10 -5.27 0.53
C HIS A 103 7.31 -5.73 -0.92
N TYR A 104 8.40 -6.45 -1.18
CA TYR A 104 8.64 -7.08 -2.48
C TYR A 104 7.65 -8.23 -2.69
N HIS A 105 6.74 -8.09 -3.65
CA HIS A 105 5.90 -9.18 -4.12
C HIS A 105 6.49 -9.77 -5.41
N ARG A 106 6.38 -11.09 -5.59
CA ARG A 106 7.14 -11.84 -6.60
C ARG A 106 6.27 -12.45 -7.71
N ALA A 107 5.07 -11.94 -7.95
CA ALA A 107 4.17 -12.46 -8.99
C ALA A 107 4.91 -12.76 -10.31
N GLY A 108 4.66 -13.93 -10.90
CA GLY A 108 5.29 -14.36 -12.16
C GLY A 108 6.66 -15.06 -12.05
N HIS A 109 7.22 -15.22 -10.85
CA HIS A 109 8.57 -15.81 -10.66
C HIS A 109 8.71 -17.30 -10.96
N GLY A 110 7.61 -18.01 -11.20
CA GLY A 110 7.53 -19.47 -11.34
C GLY A 110 7.62 -19.95 -12.77
#